data_AF-A0A093Y6Q1-F1
#
_entry.id   AF-A0A093Y6Q1-F1
#
_cell.length_a   1.000
_cell.length_b   1.000
_cell.length_c   1.000
_cell.angle_alpha   90.00
_cell.angle_beta   90.00
_cell.angle_gamma   90.00
#
_symmetry.space_group_name_H-M   'P 1'
#
loop_
_entity.id
_entity.type
_entity.pdbx_description
1 polymer ?
#
loop_
_entity_poly.entity_id
_entity_poly.type
_entity_poly.pdbx_seq_one_letter_code
_entity_poly.pdbx_strand_id
1 'polypeptide(L)'
;FPLPTRLQSVYIISPHPFAEVDEFVDESEADYKLALARYAMPMKAAFAKYLEDEPRVKAIFVGTRRTDPHGMLLTHFDPTDQGWPAFMRVHPVIDWHYAEIWGFIRAMEVPYCHLYDQGYTSLGGTTDTFPNPALKGSKDEKFRPAYELVEDKAERLGREK
;
A
#
# COMPACT_ATOMS: atom_id res chain seq x y z
N PHE A 1 22.65 17.27 10.28
CA PHE A 1 22.39 17.10 8.83
C PHE A 1 21.05 17.73 8.53
N PRO A 2 20.93 18.60 7.50
CA PRO A 2 19.62 19.09 7.08
C PRO A 2 18.78 17.92 6.55
N LEU A 3 17.49 17.90 6.88
CA LEU A 3 16.55 16.98 6.26
C LEU A 3 16.49 17.26 4.76
N PRO A 4 16.33 16.24 3.91
CA PRO A 4 16.22 16.46 2.48
C PRO A 4 14.96 17.27 2.16
N THR A 5 15.03 18.11 1.13
CA THR A 5 13.89 18.93 0.68
C THR A 5 12.77 18.10 0.05
N ARG A 6 13.09 16.87 -0.37
CA ARG A 6 12.14 15.88 -0.85
C ARG A 6 12.46 14.50 -0.30
N LEU A 7 11.44 13.71 -0.02
CA LEU A 7 11.61 12.34 0.42
C LEU A 7 11.72 11.40 -0.79
N GLN A 8 12.84 10.71 -0.92
CA GLN A 8 13.03 9.71 -1.98
C GLN A 8 12.00 8.59 -1.84
N SER A 9 11.28 8.27 -2.91
CA SER A 9 10.18 7.31 -2.90
C SER A 9 10.12 6.54 -4.22
N VAL A 10 9.53 5.34 -4.19
CA VAL A 10 9.35 4.50 -5.36
C VAL A 10 7.91 3.97 -5.41
N TYR A 11 7.29 4.06 -6.58
CA TYR A 11 5.95 3.54 -6.85
C TYR A 11 6.01 2.58 -8.05
N ILE A 12 5.58 1.35 -7.83
CA ILE A 12 5.51 0.30 -8.85
C ILE A 12 4.05 0.20 -9.27
N ILE A 13 3.78 0.59 -10.51
CA ILE A 13 2.42 0.74 -11.04
C ILE A 13 1.85 -0.64 -11.37
N SER A 14 0.61 -0.89 -10.94
CA SER A 14 -0.14 -2.10 -11.29
C SER A 14 -0.32 -2.20 -12.81
N PRO A 15 -0.32 -3.40 -13.42
CA PRO A 15 -0.67 -3.57 -14.83
C PRO A 15 -2.07 -3.05 -15.20
N HIS A 16 -2.99 -3.05 -14.22
CA HIS A 16 -4.37 -2.58 -14.37
C HIS A 16 -4.69 -1.64 -13.21
N PRO A 17 -4.17 -0.40 -13.19
CA PRO A 17 -4.33 0.50 -12.06
C PRO A 17 -5.75 1.06 -11.99
N PHE A 18 -6.20 1.38 -10.79
CA PHE A 18 -7.33 2.29 -10.59
C PHE A 18 -6.85 3.73 -10.83
N ALA A 19 -7.61 4.50 -11.60
CA ALA A 19 -7.26 5.91 -11.85
C ALA A 19 -7.26 6.72 -10.53
N GLU A 20 -8.16 6.36 -9.61
CA GLU A 20 -8.31 6.96 -8.29
C GLU A 20 -7.09 6.71 -7.38
N VAL A 21 -6.36 5.60 -7.59
CA VAL A 21 -5.12 5.31 -6.87
C VAL A 21 -3.99 6.16 -7.43
N ASP A 22 -3.88 6.25 -8.76
CA ASP A 22 -2.85 7.07 -9.40
C ASP A 22 -3.04 8.56 -9.09
N GLU A 23 -4.28 9.06 -9.12
CA GLU A 23 -4.63 10.43 -8.70
C GLU A 23 -4.22 10.70 -7.24
N PHE A 24 -4.54 9.78 -6.33
CA PHE A 24 -4.17 9.91 -4.92
C PHE A 24 -2.64 9.87 -4.70
N VAL A 25 -1.91 9.10 -5.51
CA VAL A 25 -0.45 9.08 -5.48
C VAL A 25 0.13 10.41 -5.99
N ASP A 26 -0.45 11.00 -7.03
CA ASP A 26 -0.04 12.30 -7.57
C ASP A 26 -0.25 13.43 -6.55
N GLU A 27 -1.40 13.44 -5.87
CA GLU A 27 -1.69 14.36 -4.76
C GLU A 27 -0.68 14.17 -3.60
N SER A 28 -0.46 12.92 -3.19
CA SER A 28 0.49 12.57 -2.11
C SER A 28 1.92 12.99 -2.45
N GLU A 29 2.35 12.84 -3.71
CA GLU A 29 3.66 13.31 -4.17
C GLU A 29 3.84 14.82 -3.95
N ALA A 30 2.80 15.60 -4.25
CA ALA A 30 2.82 17.05 -4.10
C ALA A 30 2.77 17.48 -2.62
N ASP A 31 1.92 16.87 -1.82
CA ASP A 31 1.66 17.23 -0.42
C ASP A 31 2.84 16.85 0.48
N TYR A 32 3.37 15.64 0.32
CA TYR A 32 4.47 15.14 1.15
C TYR A 32 5.86 15.43 0.58
N LYS A 33 5.94 16.20 -0.53
CA LYS A 33 7.18 16.56 -1.23
C LYS A 33 8.01 15.32 -1.57
N LEU A 34 7.39 14.34 -2.20
CA LEU A 34 8.10 13.13 -2.60
C LEU A 34 8.97 13.41 -3.84
N ALA A 35 10.08 12.69 -3.94
CA ALA A 35 10.83 12.50 -5.19
C ALA A 35 10.50 11.08 -5.67
N LEU A 36 9.40 10.96 -6.41
CA LEU A 36 8.78 9.68 -6.71
C LEU A 36 9.30 9.07 -8.03
N ALA A 37 10.04 7.97 -7.93
CA ALA A 37 10.40 7.16 -9.08
C ALA A 37 9.24 6.19 -9.43
N ARG A 38 8.83 6.16 -10.70
CA ARG A 38 7.68 5.37 -11.16
C ARG A 38 8.10 4.28 -12.14
N TYR A 39 7.62 3.06 -11.94
CA TYR A 39 7.94 1.90 -12.78
C TYR A 39 6.69 1.08 -13.12
N ALA A 40 6.37 0.93 -14.41
CA ALA A 40 5.27 0.10 -14.89
C ALA A 40 5.80 -1.24 -15.44
N MET A 41 6.29 -2.10 -14.55
CA MET A 41 6.87 -3.41 -14.90
C MET A 41 6.78 -4.37 -13.70
N PRO A 42 7.04 -5.69 -13.87
CA PRO A 42 6.98 -6.62 -12.75
C PRO A 42 7.84 -6.19 -11.57
N MET A 43 7.31 -6.30 -10.35
CA MET A 43 7.88 -5.72 -9.12
C MET A 43 9.38 -5.99 -8.94
N LYS A 44 9.81 -7.23 -9.18
CA LYS A 44 11.21 -7.63 -9.09
C LYS A 44 12.12 -6.89 -10.09
N ALA A 45 11.65 -6.71 -11.34
CA ALA A 45 12.38 -5.98 -12.37
C ALA A 45 12.39 -4.46 -12.07
N ALA A 46 11.27 -3.93 -11.57
CA ALA A 46 11.18 -2.53 -11.15
C ALA A 46 12.20 -2.20 -10.04
N PHE A 47 12.32 -3.03 -9.01
CA PHE A 47 13.33 -2.82 -7.97
C PHE A 47 14.77 -2.98 -8.48
N ALA A 48 15.01 -3.89 -9.44
CA ALA A 48 16.33 -4.01 -10.05
C ALA A 48 16.74 -2.71 -10.74
N LYS A 49 15.84 -2.19 -11.59
CA LYS A 49 16.02 -0.92 -12.30
C LYS A 49 16.15 0.26 -11.34
N TYR A 50 15.33 0.30 -10.28
CA TYR A 50 15.40 1.36 -9.27
C TYR A 50 16.75 1.40 -8.56
N LEU A 51 17.31 0.25 -8.17
CA LEU A 51 18.61 0.21 -7.51
C LEU A 51 19.79 0.48 -8.45
N GLU A 52 19.62 0.25 -9.76
CA GLU A 52 20.56 0.70 -10.79
C GLU A 52 20.55 2.23 -10.91
N ASP A 53 19.36 2.83 -10.91
CA ASP A 53 19.17 4.28 -10.99
C ASP A 53 19.62 4.99 -9.70
N GLU A 54 19.44 4.33 -8.55
CA GLU A 54 19.70 4.87 -7.20
C GLU A 54 20.67 3.99 -6.39
N PRO A 55 21.95 3.88 -6.79
CA PRO A 55 22.90 2.90 -6.24
C PRO A 55 23.28 3.13 -4.77
N ARG A 56 22.92 4.30 -4.21
CA ARG A 56 23.11 4.65 -2.80
C ARG A 56 22.05 4.06 -1.89
N VAL A 57 20.90 3.65 -2.41
CA VAL A 57 19.83 3.02 -1.63
C VAL A 57 20.32 1.68 -1.09
N LYS A 58 20.12 1.46 0.22
CA LYS A 58 20.46 0.20 0.92
C LYS A 58 19.29 -0.38 1.68
N ALA A 59 18.28 0.44 1.99
CA ALA A 59 17.09 0.05 2.71
C ALA A 59 15.88 0.75 2.11
N ILE A 60 14.72 0.08 2.16
CA ILE A 60 13.44 0.60 1.66
C ILE A 60 12.39 0.32 2.74
N PHE A 61 11.62 1.35 3.10
CA PHE A 61 10.46 1.20 3.97
C PHE A 61 9.30 0.56 3.21
N VAL A 62 8.68 -0.46 3.79
CA VAL A 62 7.58 -1.21 3.19
C VAL A 62 6.43 -1.31 4.19
N GLY A 63 5.22 -1.00 3.73
CA GLY A 63 4.00 -0.95 4.56
C GLY A 63 3.32 -2.30 4.81
N THR A 64 4.03 -3.43 4.63
CA THR A 64 3.49 -4.77 4.87
C THR A 64 3.21 -5.00 6.36
N ARG A 65 2.11 -5.67 6.68
CA ARG A 65 1.70 -6.11 8.03
C ARG A 65 1.72 -7.63 8.15
N ARG A 66 1.76 -8.17 9.37
CA ARG A 66 1.73 -9.64 9.61
C ARG A 66 0.47 -10.32 9.09
N THR A 67 -0.62 -9.58 9.00
CA THR A 67 -1.92 -10.05 8.51
C THR A 67 -2.01 -10.10 6.98
N ASP A 68 -1.05 -9.49 6.27
CA ASP A 68 -0.99 -9.52 4.81
C ASP A 68 -0.47 -10.88 4.30
N PRO A 69 -0.77 -11.24 3.03
CA PRO A 69 -0.21 -12.43 2.40
C PRO A 69 1.32 -12.46 2.50
N HIS A 70 1.87 -13.59 2.97
CA HIS A 70 3.30 -13.80 3.22
C HIS A 70 3.94 -12.92 4.31
N GLY A 71 3.15 -12.10 5.03
CA GLY A 71 3.66 -11.19 6.07
C GLY A 71 3.93 -11.83 7.43
N MET A 72 3.32 -12.99 7.72
CA MET A 72 3.27 -13.59 9.05
C MET A 72 4.65 -13.74 9.74
N LEU A 73 5.67 -14.14 8.98
CA LEU A 73 7.01 -14.43 9.48
C LEU A 73 8.01 -13.27 9.32
N LEU A 74 7.58 -12.14 8.74
CA LEU A 74 8.46 -10.99 8.57
C LEU A 74 8.81 -10.35 9.93
N THR A 75 9.96 -9.71 10.00
CA THR A 75 10.42 -8.94 11.15
C THR A 75 10.44 -7.45 10.80
N HIS A 76 10.87 -6.60 11.74
CA HIS A 76 11.05 -5.17 11.44
C HIS A 76 12.12 -4.91 10.37
N PHE A 77 13.09 -5.82 10.22
CA PHE A 77 14.23 -5.67 9.31
C PHE A 77 14.54 -7.01 8.64
N ASP A 78 14.13 -7.17 7.39
CA ASP A 78 14.41 -8.38 6.62
C ASP A 78 15.16 -8.04 5.34
N PRO A 79 16.33 -8.66 5.07
CA PRO A 79 16.86 -8.62 3.72
C PRO A 79 15.85 -9.21 2.74
N THR A 80 15.88 -8.75 1.50
CA THR A 80 15.12 -9.38 0.41
C THR A 80 15.48 -10.85 0.24
N ASP A 81 14.50 -11.64 -0.18
CA ASP A 81 14.66 -13.08 -0.38
C ASP A 81 15.64 -13.40 -1.53
N GLN A 82 16.14 -14.65 -1.56
CA GLN A 82 17.06 -15.08 -2.60
C GLN A 82 16.47 -14.84 -4.01
N GLY A 83 17.30 -14.25 -4.88
CA GLY A 83 16.94 -13.96 -6.25
C GLY A 83 16.29 -12.59 -6.44
N TRP A 84 15.87 -11.88 -5.39
CA TRP A 84 15.48 -10.47 -5.48
C TRP A 84 16.71 -9.55 -5.52
N PRO A 85 16.59 -8.32 -6.07
CA PRO A 85 17.60 -7.29 -5.91
C PRO A 85 17.89 -7.06 -4.42
N ALA A 86 19.15 -6.95 -4.04
CA ALA A 86 19.55 -6.95 -2.63
C ALA A 86 19.32 -5.59 -1.96
N PHE A 87 18.41 -5.54 -0.99
CA PHE A 87 18.24 -4.42 -0.07
C PHE A 87 17.61 -4.87 1.25
N MET A 88 17.68 -4.02 2.27
CA MET A 88 16.97 -4.22 3.54
C MET A 88 15.53 -3.73 3.42
N ARG A 89 14.54 -4.60 3.66
CA ARG A 89 13.15 -4.19 3.88
C ARG A 89 13.01 -3.74 5.34
N VAL A 90 12.46 -2.55 5.53
CA VAL A 90 12.15 -2.01 6.86
C VAL A 90 10.63 -1.95 6.99
N HIS A 91 10.06 -2.56 8.03
CA HIS A 91 8.61 -2.67 8.23
C HIS A 91 8.17 -1.95 9.54
N PRO A 92 7.95 -0.62 9.52
CA PRO A 92 7.60 0.14 10.72
C PRO A 92 6.24 -0.18 11.31
N VAL A 93 5.31 -0.64 10.46
CA VAL A 93 3.90 -0.92 10.81
C VAL A 93 3.60 -2.42 10.84
N ILE A 94 4.62 -3.29 10.91
CA ILE A 94 4.46 -4.74 10.70
C ILE A 94 3.45 -5.39 11.65
N ASP A 95 3.34 -4.89 12.88
CA ASP A 95 2.45 -5.42 13.92
C ASP A 95 1.11 -4.68 14.01
N TRP A 96 0.83 -3.73 13.11
CA TRP A 96 -0.43 -2.99 13.12
C TRP A 96 -1.56 -3.83 12.52
N HIS A 97 -2.74 -3.74 13.13
CA HIS A 97 -3.98 -4.35 12.66
C HIS A 97 -4.83 -3.36 11.84
N TYR A 98 -5.78 -3.87 11.07
CA TYR A 98 -6.67 -3.09 10.19
C TYR A 98 -7.39 -1.97 10.94
N ALA A 99 -7.96 -2.29 12.11
CA ALA A 99 -8.64 -1.33 12.96
C ALA A 99 -7.70 -0.21 13.48
N GLU A 100 -6.43 -0.53 13.73
CA GLU A 100 -5.43 0.45 14.19
C GLU A 100 -5.00 1.38 13.05
N ILE A 101 -4.84 0.85 11.84
CA ILE A 101 -4.58 1.64 10.62
C ILE A 101 -5.70 2.68 10.42
N TRP A 102 -6.96 2.25 10.42
CA TRP A 102 -8.07 3.18 10.26
C TRP A 102 -8.26 4.11 11.46
N GLY A 103 -8.06 3.61 12.68
CA GLY A 103 -8.09 4.42 13.88
C GLY A 103 -7.11 5.60 13.78
N PHE A 104 -5.88 5.35 13.34
CA PHE A 104 -4.88 6.39 13.12
C PHE A 104 -5.25 7.33 11.97
N ILE A 105 -5.55 6.79 10.77
CA ILE A 105 -5.89 7.60 9.59
C ILE A 105 -7.03 8.56 9.90
N ARG A 106 -8.09 8.08 10.57
CA ARG A 106 -9.27 8.87 10.91
C ARG A 106 -9.01 9.86 12.04
N ALA A 107 -8.29 9.47 13.09
CA ALA A 107 -8.00 10.36 14.22
C ALA A 107 -7.06 11.52 13.85
N MET A 108 -6.15 11.27 12.90
CA MET A 108 -5.17 12.25 12.45
C MET A 108 -5.59 12.97 11.16
N GLU A 109 -6.79 12.71 10.65
CA GLU A 109 -7.33 13.27 9.42
C GLU A 109 -6.37 13.11 8.22
N VAL A 110 -5.68 11.97 8.15
CA VAL A 110 -4.75 11.67 7.05
C VAL A 110 -5.58 11.44 5.78
N PRO A 111 -5.30 12.14 4.67
CA PRO A 111 -5.94 11.88 3.39
C PRO A 111 -5.77 10.41 2.97
N TYR A 112 -6.81 9.82 2.39
CA TYR A 112 -6.80 8.45 1.85
C TYR A 112 -7.57 8.37 0.54
N CYS A 113 -7.24 7.37 -0.30
CA CYS A 113 -7.92 7.16 -1.58
C CYS A 113 -9.43 6.95 -1.42
N HIS A 114 -10.24 7.72 -2.13
CA HIS A 114 -11.69 7.76 -1.93
C HIS A 114 -12.41 6.45 -2.31
N LEU A 115 -11.75 5.50 -2.99
CA LEU A 115 -12.28 4.13 -3.17
C LEU A 115 -12.59 3.46 -1.83
N TYR A 116 -11.85 3.79 -0.76
CA TYR A 116 -12.14 3.28 0.58
C TYR A 116 -13.52 3.75 1.09
N ASP A 117 -14.03 4.91 0.67
CA ASP A 117 -15.40 5.33 1.02
C ASP A 117 -16.47 4.57 0.24
N GLN A 118 -16.09 3.90 -0.86
CA GLN A 118 -16.95 3.07 -1.70
C GLN A 118 -16.94 1.60 -1.28
N GLY A 119 -16.34 1.28 -0.13
CA GLY A 119 -16.31 -0.06 0.46
C GLY A 119 -15.23 -1.00 -0.05
N TYR A 120 -14.27 -0.49 -0.85
CA TYR A 120 -13.03 -1.22 -1.09
C TYR A 120 -12.22 -1.28 0.20
N THR A 121 -11.66 -2.44 0.55
CA THR A 121 -10.87 -2.60 1.79
C THR A 121 -9.44 -3.06 1.54
N SER A 122 -9.13 -3.50 0.32
CA SER A 122 -7.79 -3.87 -0.14
C SER A 122 -7.69 -3.54 -1.63
N LEU A 123 -6.75 -2.67 -2.01
CA LEU A 123 -6.61 -2.20 -3.39
C LEU A 123 -5.53 -3.01 -4.12
N GLY A 124 -5.93 -3.71 -5.19
CA GLY A 124 -5.06 -4.35 -6.18
C GLY A 124 -5.15 -3.64 -7.52
N GLY A 125 -5.35 -4.40 -8.59
CA GLY A 125 -5.71 -3.87 -9.90
C GLY A 125 -7.23 -3.87 -10.13
N THR A 126 -7.69 -3.15 -11.14
CA THR A 126 -9.10 -3.05 -11.51
C THR A 126 -9.73 -4.39 -11.91
N THR A 127 -8.91 -5.37 -12.29
CA THR A 127 -9.37 -6.69 -12.73
C THR A 127 -9.49 -7.71 -11.60
N ASP A 128 -8.92 -7.45 -10.41
CA ASP A 128 -8.83 -8.42 -9.31
C ASP A 128 -9.39 -7.90 -7.97
N THR A 129 -10.01 -6.71 -8.00
CA THR A 129 -10.40 -5.96 -6.81
C THR A 129 -11.82 -5.41 -6.93
N PHE A 130 -12.62 -5.70 -5.91
CA PHE A 130 -14.04 -5.36 -5.80
C PHE A 130 -14.36 -4.81 -4.40
N PRO A 131 -15.47 -4.07 -4.23
CA PRO A 131 -15.95 -3.67 -2.92
C PRO A 131 -16.15 -4.88 -2.00
N ASN A 132 -15.84 -4.73 -0.72
CA ASN A 132 -15.86 -5.82 0.24
C ASN A 132 -17.30 -6.28 0.51
N PRO A 133 -17.66 -7.56 0.29
CA PRO A 133 -19.01 -8.05 0.51
C PRO A 133 -19.49 -7.91 1.96
N ALA A 134 -18.58 -7.89 2.95
CA ALA A 134 -18.92 -7.66 4.36
C ALA A 134 -19.42 -6.22 4.65
N LEU A 135 -19.20 -5.29 3.71
CA LEU A 135 -19.65 -3.90 3.80
C LEU A 135 -20.90 -3.63 2.97
N LYS A 136 -21.47 -4.63 2.26
CA LYS A 136 -22.68 -4.43 1.45
C LYS A 136 -23.88 -4.09 2.36
N GLY A 137 -24.53 -2.96 2.10
CA GLY A 137 -25.73 -2.54 2.81
C GLY A 137 -26.94 -3.45 2.55
N SER A 138 -27.81 -3.61 3.55
CA SER A 138 -28.96 -4.53 3.50
C SER A 138 -30.14 -4.04 2.64
N LYS A 139 -30.21 -2.74 2.33
CA LYS A 139 -31.38 -2.12 1.68
C LYS A 139 -31.09 -1.48 0.32
N ASP A 140 -29.94 -0.83 0.14
CA ASP A 140 -29.72 0.08 -0.99
C ASP A 140 -28.57 -0.34 -1.93
N GLU A 141 -28.09 -1.59 -1.83
CA GLU A 141 -26.88 -2.12 -2.50
C GLU A 141 -25.58 -1.30 -2.33
N LYS A 142 -25.64 -0.15 -1.66
CA LYS A 142 -24.51 0.72 -1.36
C LYS A 142 -23.60 0.06 -0.32
N PHE A 143 -22.30 0.15 -0.56
CA PHE A 143 -21.30 -0.33 0.38
C PHE A 143 -21.01 0.73 1.44
N ARG A 144 -20.80 0.27 2.67
CA ARG A 144 -20.29 1.08 3.78
C ARG A 144 -18.79 1.34 3.58
N PRO A 145 -18.24 2.43 4.11
CA PRO A 145 -16.82 2.77 3.95
C PRO A 145 -15.91 1.77 4.67
N ALA A 146 -14.67 1.68 4.20
CA ALA A 146 -13.67 0.70 4.61
C ALA A 146 -13.38 0.69 6.12
N TYR A 147 -13.34 1.88 6.75
CA TYR A 147 -13.09 2.02 8.18
C TYR A 147 -14.20 1.45 9.08
N GLU A 148 -15.33 1.00 8.52
CA GLU A 148 -16.35 0.26 9.26
C GLU A 148 -16.11 -1.26 9.30
N LEU A 149 -15.08 -1.77 8.60
CA LEU A 149 -14.63 -3.15 8.73
C LEU A 149 -13.70 -3.28 9.95
N VAL A 150 -13.91 -4.31 10.77
CA VAL A 150 -13.14 -4.51 12.01
C VAL A 150 -12.19 -5.72 11.92
N GLU A 151 -12.59 -6.77 11.21
CA GLU A 151 -11.88 -8.05 11.16
C GLU A 151 -10.78 -8.06 10.10
N ASP A 152 -9.51 -8.21 10.49
CA ASP A 152 -8.35 -8.28 9.57
C ASP A 152 -8.56 -9.34 8.48
N LYS A 153 -9.06 -10.52 8.86
CA LYS A 153 -9.26 -11.65 7.94
C LYS A 153 -10.28 -11.34 6.84
N ALA A 154 -11.15 -10.36 7.08
CA ALA A 154 -12.16 -9.94 6.12
C ALA A 154 -11.63 -8.89 5.12
N GLU A 155 -10.45 -8.29 5.37
CA GLU A 155 -9.91 -7.18 4.57
C GLU A 155 -9.81 -7.49 3.08
N ARG A 156 -9.50 -8.75 2.74
CA ARG A 156 -9.26 -9.19 1.37
C ARG A 156 -10.42 -9.96 0.75
N LEU A 157 -11.62 -9.93 1.36
CA LEU A 157 -12.81 -10.62 0.80
C LEU A 157 -13.27 -10.05 -0.55
N GLY A 158 -12.89 -8.82 -0.87
CA GLY A 158 -13.12 -8.20 -2.19
C GLY A 158 -12.05 -8.51 -3.23
N ARG A 159 -11.12 -9.45 -2.99
CA ARG A 159 -10.09 -9.84 -3.96
C ARG A 159 -10.47 -11.16 -4.65
N GLU A 160 -10.29 -11.22 -5.97
CA GLU A 160 -10.35 -12.51 -6.69
C GLU A 160 -9.23 -13.44 -6.21
N LYS A 161 -9.50 -14.76 -6.22
CA LYS A 161 -8.56 -15.80 -5.79
C LYS A 161 -7.73 -16.33 -6.94
#